data_AF-A0A916E5C6-F1
#
_entry.id   AF-A0A916E5C6-F1
#
_cell.length_a   1.000
_cell.length_b   1.000
_cell.length_c   1.000
_cell.angle_alpha   90.00
_cell.angle_beta   90.00
_cell.angle_gamma   90.00
#
_symmetry.space_group_name_H-M   'P 1'
#
loop_
_entity.id
_entity.type
_entity.pdbx_description
1 polymer ?
#
loop_
_entity_poly.entity_id
_entity_poly.type
_entity_poly.pdbx_seq_one_letter_code
_entity_poly.pdbx_strand_id
1 'polypeptide(L)'
;MDLRSWVSDNVMKLLGMSERIFVDYIIAEAQSCNTRESLREKLTELPQTAEAQRFIDNLFDRVPRKKSQKDETYLKRKREEQEAKEALAKSKSYKLILDDFSVEEPYSKKSKKSKKDKSLRKKEKLDTWESDQDDRKSKSSSSKEKSKYSESEDEYEKEEKEKIKDLKERDEFAKRLRQKDKEKTKNLVEDRSSKAESETTKRRNLADDAEARKKVLPDIRERSRQEYLRDRTDKQMKIEKRT
;
A
#
# COMPACT_ATOMS: atom_id res chain seq x y z
N MET A 1 -16.33 28.97 15.59
CA MET A 1 -15.85 30.36 15.56
C MET A 1 -14.79 30.45 14.48
N ASP A 2 -15.05 31.21 13.43
CA ASP A 2 -14.14 31.30 12.30
C ASP A 2 -12.93 32.16 12.65
N LEU A 3 -11.72 31.68 12.34
CA LEU A 3 -10.46 32.35 12.67
C LEU A 3 -10.43 33.80 12.15
N ARG A 4 -10.94 34.01 10.92
CA ARG A 4 -11.04 35.32 10.27
C ARG A 4 -11.91 36.31 11.06
N SER A 5 -13.08 35.87 11.54
CA SER A 5 -13.97 36.71 12.34
C SER A 5 -13.33 37.14 13.66
N TRP A 6 -12.67 36.21 14.34
CA TRP A 6 -11.98 36.48 15.60
C TRP A 6 -10.79 37.43 15.43
N VAL A 7 -10.01 37.29 14.34
CA VAL A 7 -8.93 38.23 14.03
C VAL A 7 -9.52 39.61 13.73
N SER A 8 -10.59 39.70 12.94
CA SER A 8 -11.27 40.97 12.64
C SER A 8 -11.70 41.71 13.91
N ASP A 9 -12.32 41.01 14.87
CA ASP A 9 -12.78 41.62 16.14
C ASP A 9 -11.63 42.15 17.00
N ASN A 10 -10.48 41.47 17.01
CA ASN A 10 -9.32 41.93 17.77
C ASN A 10 -8.60 43.08 17.07
N VAL A 11 -8.52 43.06 15.74
CA VAL A 11 -7.95 44.17 14.96
C VAL A 11 -8.83 45.41 15.10
N MET A 12 -10.16 45.26 15.11
CA MET A 12 -11.09 46.36 15.44
C MET A 12 -10.83 46.95 16.83
N LYS A 13 -10.54 46.12 17.84
CA LYS A 13 -10.26 46.61 19.21
C LYS A 13 -8.93 47.35 19.30
N LEU A 14 -7.90 46.88 18.57
CA LEU A 14 -6.55 47.44 18.65
C LEU A 14 -6.34 48.67 17.77
N LEU A 15 -6.85 48.64 16.53
CA LEU A 15 -6.66 49.70 15.53
C LEU A 15 -7.91 50.56 15.29
N GLY A 16 -9.09 50.13 15.76
CA GLY A 16 -10.35 50.83 15.46
C GLY A 16 -10.87 50.61 14.03
N MET A 17 -10.17 49.79 13.24
CA MET A 17 -10.50 49.49 11.84
C MET A 17 -10.16 48.03 11.53
N SER A 18 -10.96 47.37 10.68
CA SER A 18 -10.69 46.02 10.20
C SER A 18 -10.85 45.95 8.69
N GLU A 19 -9.73 45.99 7.98
CA GLU A 19 -9.70 45.67 6.57
C GLU A 19 -9.55 44.16 6.37
N ARG A 20 -10.34 43.60 5.44
CA ARG A 20 -10.29 42.15 5.14
C ARG A 20 -8.90 41.70 4.67
N ILE A 21 -8.20 42.57 3.96
CA ILE A 21 -6.85 42.32 3.44
C ILE A 21 -5.86 42.20 4.61
N PHE A 22 -5.99 43.04 5.63
CA PHE A 22 -5.18 42.99 6.84
C PHE A 22 -5.41 41.71 7.64
N VAL A 23 -6.67 41.26 7.76
CA VAL A 23 -7.00 39.99 8.42
C VAL A 23 -6.30 38.83 7.72
N ASP A 24 -6.34 38.80 6.38
CA ASP A 24 -5.72 37.74 5.60
C ASP A 24 -4.19 37.80 5.64
N TYR A 25 -3.63 39.00 5.64
CA TYR A 25 -2.20 39.24 5.85
C TYR A 25 -1.72 38.68 7.19
N ILE A 26 -2.39 39.03 8.29
CA ILE A 26 -2.07 38.54 9.64
C ILE A 26 -2.14 37.01 9.72
N ILE A 27 -3.15 36.40 9.10
CA ILE A 27 -3.28 34.95 9.06
C ILE A 27 -2.15 34.32 8.24
N ALA A 28 -1.76 34.92 7.12
CA ALA A 28 -0.66 34.44 6.29
C ALA A 28 0.69 34.54 7.01
N GLU A 29 0.96 35.65 7.71
CA GLU A 29 2.16 35.79 8.54
C GLU A 29 2.19 34.79 9.70
N ALA A 30 1.04 34.54 10.31
CA ALA A 30 0.93 33.53 11.37
C ALA A 30 1.12 32.10 10.88
N GLN A 31 0.88 31.84 9.60
CA GLN A 31 1.19 30.55 8.99
C GLN A 31 2.64 30.43 8.52
N SER A 32 3.30 31.54 8.19
CA SER A 32 4.69 31.55 7.74
C SER A 32 5.70 31.54 8.89
N CYS A 33 5.34 32.10 10.04
CA CYS A 33 6.22 32.21 11.21
C CYS A 33 6.13 30.98 12.13
N ASN A 34 7.29 30.42 12.52
CA ASN A 34 7.37 29.26 13.40
C ASN A 34 7.56 29.62 14.88
N THR A 35 7.87 30.88 15.21
CA THR A 35 8.10 31.33 16.59
C THR A 35 7.20 32.51 16.92
N ARG A 36 6.81 32.61 18.20
CA ARG A 36 5.97 33.71 18.71
C ARG A 36 6.67 35.06 18.56
N GLU A 37 7.98 35.09 18.79
CA GLU A 37 8.80 36.29 18.68
C GLU A 37 8.95 36.76 17.23
N SER A 38 9.16 35.82 16.29
CA SER A 38 9.23 36.17 14.87
C SER A 38 7.92 36.75 14.35
N LEU A 39 6.76 36.29 14.87
CA LEU A 39 5.48 36.89 14.54
C LEU A 39 5.38 38.35 15.03
N ARG A 40 5.84 38.61 16.26
CA ARG A 40 5.84 39.96 16.85
C ARG A 40 6.71 40.93 16.07
N GLU A 41 7.85 40.46 15.57
CA GLU A 41 8.76 41.27 14.76
C GLU A 41 8.20 41.54 13.35
N LYS A 42 7.43 40.62 12.78
CA LYS A 42 6.82 40.81 11.46
C LYS A 42 5.59 41.72 11.49
N LEU A 43 4.82 41.65 12.58
CA LEU A 43 3.63 42.48 12.80
C LEU A 43 3.97 43.85 13.40
N THR A 44 4.90 44.60 12.81
CA THR A 44 5.24 45.98 13.24
C THR A 44 4.10 46.97 13.04
N GLU A 45 3.15 46.63 12.17
CA GLU A 45 1.93 47.41 11.87
C GLU A 45 0.95 47.45 13.06
N LEU A 46 1.05 46.48 13.99
CA LEU A 46 0.26 46.47 15.21
C LEU A 46 0.96 47.32 16.28
N PRO A 47 0.21 48.11 17.08
CA PRO A 47 0.82 48.84 18.18
C PRO A 47 1.44 47.85 19.17
N GLN A 48 2.70 48.09 19.58
CA GLN A 48 3.46 47.25 20.51
C GLN A 48 2.95 47.35 21.96
N THR A 49 1.64 47.21 22.15
CA THR A 49 0.97 47.20 23.46
C THR A 49 0.95 45.78 24.04
N ALA A 50 0.78 45.67 25.36
CA ALA A 50 0.64 44.38 26.03
C ALA A 50 -0.58 43.58 25.53
N GLU A 51 -1.64 44.27 25.09
CA GLU A 51 -2.84 43.64 24.52
C GLU A 51 -2.57 43.04 23.14
N ALA A 52 -1.82 43.74 22.29
CA ALA A 52 -1.42 43.23 20.98
C ALA A 52 -0.50 42.00 21.10
N GLN A 53 0.42 41.99 22.06
CA GLN A 53 1.28 40.83 22.33
C GLN A 53 0.47 39.61 22.78
N ARG A 54 -0.53 39.80 23.66
CA ARG A 54 -1.46 38.73 24.06
C ARG A 54 -2.29 38.24 22.88
N PHE A 55 -2.74 39.14 22.01
CA PHE A 55 -3.46 38.78 20.79
C PHE A 55 -2.60 37.91 19.88
N ILE A 56 -1.34 38.28 19.66
CA ILE A 56 -0.36 37.52 18.87
C ILE A 56 -0.15 36.12 19.45
N ASP A 57 0.01 35.98 20.76
CA ASP A 57 0.20 34.67 21.39
C ASP A 57 -1.05 33.78 21.20
N ASN A 58 -2.25 34.34 21.38
CA ASN A 58 -3.50 33.63 21.14
C ASN A 58 -3.69 33.27 19.65
N LEU A 59 -3.30 34.16 18.74
CA LEU A 59 -3.34 33.91 17.30
C LEU A 59 -2.43 32.74 16.94
N PHE A 60 -1.21 32.72 17.47
CA PHE A 60 -0.24 31.67 17.23
C PHE A 60 -0.73 30.28 17.70
N ASP A 61 -1.54 30.21 18.75
CA ASP A 61 -2.10 28.96 19.24
C ASP A 61 -3.35 28.51 18.43
N ARG A 62 -4.11 29.46 17.88
CA ARG A 62 -5.34 29.19 17.10
C ARG A 62 -5.09 28.90 15.62
N VAL A 63 -3.97 29.35 15.07
CA VAL A 63 -3.66 29.16 13.64
C VAL A 63 -3.30 27.70 13.38
N PRO A 64 -3.99 27.02 12.44
CA PRO A 64 -3.66 25.65 12.08
C PRO A 64 -2.32 25.64 11.33
N ARG A 65 -1.27 25.18 12.02
CA ARG A 65 0.04 24.97 11.41
C ARG A 65 0.09 23.64 10.67
N LYS A 66 0.74 23.63 9.50
CA LYS A 66 1.06 22.40 8.77
C LYS A 66 2.10 21.61 9.57
N LYS A 67 1.66 20.64 10.36
CA LYS A 67 2.56 19.65 10.96
C LYS A 67 3.23 18.87 9.83
N SER A 68 4.55 18.71 9.92
CA SER A 68 5.28 17.87 8.98
C SER A 68 4.72 16.45 9.08
N GLN A 69 4.10 15.97 7.99
CA GLN A 69 3.55 14.61 7.90
C GLN A 69 4.60 13.52 8.21
N LYS A 70 5.89 13.86 8.07
CA LYS A 70 7.01 12.98 8.43
C LYS A 70 7.09 12.71 9.94
N ASP A 71 6.69 13.67 10.77
CA ASP A 71 6.79 13.54 12.23
C ASP A 71 5.65 12.67 12.77
N GLU A 72 4.43 12.82 12.25
CA GLU A 72 3.29 11.99 12.66
C GLU A 72 3.50 10.51 12.27
N THR A 73 4.03 10.25 11.08
CA THR A 73 4.34 8.88 10.62
C THR A 73 5.51 8.26 11.41
N TYR A 74 6.53 9.04 11.77
CA TYR A 74 7.62 8.58 12.63
C TYR A 74 7.15 8.29 14.07
N LEU A 75 6.36 9.19 14.66
CA LEU A 75 5.82 9.02 16.01
C LEU A 75 4.88 7.82 16.10
N LYS A 76 4.04 7.60 15.07
CA LYS A 76 3.17 6.43 15.00
C LYS A 76 3.97 5.13 14.96
N ARG A 77 4.99 5.05 14.09
CA ARG A 77 5.90 3.90 14.00
C ARG A 77 6.62 3.61 15.34
N LYS A 78 7.05 4.67 16.04
CA LYS A 78 7.73 4.54 17.34
C LYS A 78 6.79 3.98 18.43
N ARG A 79 5.51 4.36 18.43
CA ARG A 79 4.50 3.79 19.34
C ARG A 79 4.22 2.33 19.03
N GLU A 80 4.04 1.99 17.76
CA GLU A 80 3.82 0.60 17.32
C GLU A 80 5.00 -0.31 17.71
N GLU A 81 6.25 0.17 17.61
CA GLU A 81 7.42 -0.59 18.06
C GLU A 81 7.45 -0.79 19.58
N GLN A 82 7.04 0.21 20.36
CA GLN A 82 6.94 0.11 21.82
C GLN A 82 5.84 -0.88 22.23
N GLU A 83 4.66 -0.80 21.61
CA GLU A 83 3.55 -1.72 21.85
C GLU A 83 3.93 -3.17 21.49
N ALA A 84 4.65 -3.38 20.38
CA ALA A 84 5.15 -4.71 20.01
C ALA A 84 6.18 -5.25 21.02
N LYS A 85 7.09 -4.40 21.52
CA LYS A 85 8.06 -4.76 22.56
C LYS A 85 7.37 -5.12 23.87
N GLU A 86 6.37 -4.34 24.28
CA GLU A 86 5.56 -4.62 25.46
C GLU A 86 4.75 -5.90 25.31
N ALA A 87 4.15 -6.14 24.15
CA ALA A 87 3.43 -7.38 23.85
C ALA A 87 4.37 -8.59 23.93
N LEU A 88 5.60 -8.47 23.43
CA LEU A 88 6.63 -9.51 23.58
C LEU A 88 7.12 -9.68 25.02
N ALA A 89 7.23 -8.60 25.80
CA ALA A 89 7.59 -8.70 27.21
C ALA A 89 6.48 -9.39 28.02
N LYS A 90 5.22 -9.03 27.75
CA LYS A 90 4.03 -9.69 28.28
C LYS A 90 4.01 -11.16 27.87
N SER A 91 4.22 -11.48 26.60
CA SER A 91 4.24 -12.88 26.13
C SER A 91 5.35 -13.71 26.78
N LYS A 92 6.54 -13.12 27.00
CA LYS A 92 7.65 -13.75 27.74
C LYS A 92 7.38 -13.91 29.22
N SER A 93 6.56 -13.06 29.83
CA SER A 93 6.21 -13.15 31.24
C SER A 93 5.31 -14.36 31.55
N TYR A 94 4.62 -14.89 30.55
CA TYR A 94 3.84 -16.12 30.69
C TYR A 94 4.76 -17.35 30.51
N LYS A 95 5.04 -18.05 31.61
CA LYS A 95 5.68 -19.37 31.59
C LYS A 95 4.60 -20.40 31.25
N LEU A 96 4.83 -21.20 30.20
CA LEU A 96 3.97 -22.33 29.83
C LEU A 96 3.97 -23.31 31.02
N ILE A 97 2.86 -23.35 31.76
CA ILE A 97 2.63 -24.38 32.77
C ILE A 97 2.43 -25.67 31.96
N LEU A 98 3.43 -26.55 32.00
CA LEU A 98 3.33 -27.90 31.49
C LEU A 98 2.38 -28.64 32.43
N ASP A 99 1.29 -29.15 31.88
CA ASP A 99 0.24 -29.88 32.58
C ASP A 99 0.86 -30.99 33.45
N ASP A 100 0.53 -30.98 34.73
CA ASP A 100 1.12 -31.82 35.78
C ASP A 100 0.58 -33.26 35.72
N PHE A 101 0.91 -33.97 34.64
CA PHE A 101 0.93 -35.43 34.62
C PHE A 101 2.38 -35.90 34.53
N SER A 102 3.14 -35.57 35.58
CA SER A 102 4.48 -36.10 35.84
C SER A 102 4.37 -37.55 36.33
N VAL A 103 4.37 -38.52 35.42
CA VAL A 103 4.83 -39.87 35.73
C VAL A 103 6.35 -39.81 35.86
N GLU A 104 6.83 -40.03 37.08
CA GLU A 104 8.24 -40.14 37.43
C GLU A 104 8.94 -41.20 36.57
N GLU A 105 10.05 -40.85 35.92
CA GLU A 105 11.19 -41.76 35.79
C GLU A 105 12.52 -40.98 35.74
N PRO A 106 13.56 -41.41 36.49
CA PRO A 106 14.80 -40.66 36.63
C PRO A 106 15.90 -41.23 35.72
N TYR A 107 16.39 -40.43 34.77
CA TYR A 107 17.74 -40.64 34.25
C TYR A 107 18.42 -39.32 33.90
N SER A 108 19.41 -39.00 34.73
CA SER A 108 20.47 -38.06 34.40
C SER A 108 21.28 -38.56 33.20
N LYS A 109 21.65 -37.66 32.30
CA LYS A 109 23.03 -37.54 31.79
C LYS A 109 23.20 -36.23 31.02
N LYS A 110 24.13 -35.41 31.50
CA LYS A 110 24.72 -34.27 30.79
C LYS A 110 25.56 -34.82 29.63
N SER A 111 25.44 -34.24 28.44
CA SER A 111 26.58 -34.15 27.51
C SER A 111 26.48 -32.94 26.60
N LYS A 112 27.62 -32.26 26.48
CA LYS A 112 27.86 -31.04 25.71
C LYS A 112 27.91 -31.34 24.21
N LYS A 113 27.32 -30.43 23.43
CA LYS A 113 27.76 -29.85 22.14
C LYS A 113 28.71 -30.68 21.25
N SER A 114 28.22 -31.06 20.08
CA SER A 114 29.02 -31.13 18.84
C SER A 114 28.18 -30.78 17.61
N LYS A 115 28.66 -29.84 16.80
CA LYS A 115 28.21 -29.60 15.42
C LYS A 115 28.74 -30.73 14.53
N LYS A 116 27.91 -31.33 13.66
CA LYS A 116 28.22 -31.59 12.24
C LYS A 116 27.00 -32.18 11.51
N ASP A 117 26.85 -31.75 10.26
CA ASP A 117 25.95 -32.24 9.22
C ASP A 117 25.79 -33.77 9.17
N LYS A 118 24.56 -34.23 8.89
CA LYS A 118 24.25 -35.07 7.74
C LYS A 118 22.75 -35.36 7.63
N SER A 119 22.23 -35.06 6.44
CA SER A 119 21.09 -35.69 5.76
C SER A 119 20.77 -37.10 6.26
N LEU A 120 19.51 -37.35 6.64
CA LEU A 120 18.75 -38.55 6.25
C LEU A 120 17.24 -38.26 6.33
N ARG A 121 16.56 -38.39 5.19
CA ARG A 121 15.10 -38.48 5.06
C ARG A 121 14.55 -39.50 6.06
N LYS A 122 13.65 -39.08 6.96
CA LYS A 122 12.73 -40.01 7.64
C LYS A 122 11.34 -39.82 7.05
N LYS A 123 11.03 -40.74 6.15
CA LYS A 123 9.71 -41.00 5.56
C LYS A 123 9.01 -41.95 6.51
N GLU A 124 8.17 -41.43 7.40
CA GLU A 124 7.16 -42.24 8.07
C GLU A 124 5.93 -42.27 7.16
N LYS A 125 5.84 -43.37 6.38
CA LYS A 125 4.58 -43.81 5.81
C LYS A 125 3.78 -44.41 6.95
N LEU A 126 2.65 -43.79 7.31
CA LEU A 126 1.58 -44.47 8.01
C LEU A 126 0.65 -45.02 6.92
N ASP A 127 0.71 -46.34 6.82
CA ASP A 127 0.01 -47.21 5.88
C ASP A 127 -1.33 -47.62 6.53
N THR A 128 -2.44 -47.02 6.11
CA THR A 128 -3.79 -47.45 6.54
C THR A 128 -4.84 -46.96 5.55
N TRP A 129 -5.01 -47.64 4.42
CA TRP A 129 -6.28 -47.71 3.70
C TRP A 129 -6.36 -49.07 3.00
N GLU A 130 -6.96 -50.04 3.71
CA GLU A 130 -7.58 -51.23 3.15
C GLU A 130 -8.75 -50.82 2.25
N SER A 131 -8.78 -51.30 1.01
CA SER A 131 -10.04 -51.40 0.25
C SER A 131 -9.94 -52.56 -0.73
N ASP A 132 -10.31 -53.71 -0.20
CA ASP A 132 -11.22 -54.71 -0.76
C ASP A 132 -10.97 -55.18 -2.22
N GLN A 133 -10.50 -56.41 -2.30
CA GLN A 133 -10.29 -57.21 -3.51
C GLN A 133 -11.29 -58.37 -3.47
N ASP A 134 -12.29 -58.36 -4.36
CA ASP A 134 -13.05 -59.52 -4.83
C ASP A 134 -13.89 -59.07 -6.05
N ASP A 135 -14.11 -59.78 -7.15
CA ASP A 135 -13.93 -61.19 -7.44
C ASP A 135 -13.91 -61.40 -8.98
N ARG A 136 -13.44 -62.57 -9.40
CA ARG A 136 -13.08 -62.95 -10.77
C ARG A 136 -14.28 -63.44 -11.59
N LYS A 137 -14.32 -63.14 -12.89
CA LYS A 137 -14.79 -64.12 -13.90
C LYS A 137 -14.15 -63.92 -15.27
N SER A 138 -13.73 -65.05 -15.84
CA SER A 138 -12.87 -65.20 -17.00
C SER A 138 -13.60 -65.66 -18.27
N LYS A 139 -12.99 -65.38 -19.44
CA LYS A 139 -13.13 -65.99 -20.80
C LYS A 139 -14.33 -65.47 -21.62
N SER A 140 -14.28 -65.20 -22.93
CA SER A 140 -13.46 -65.72 -24.04
C SER A 140 -13.60 -64.84 -25.31
N SER A 141 -12.51 -64.74 -26.10
CA SER A 141 -12.42 -64.62 -27.58
C SER A 141 -13.37 -63.70 -28.41
N SER A 142 -12.82 -62.72 -29.13
CA SER A 142 -12.46 -62.87 -30.56
C SER A 142 -12.19 -61.51 -31.24
N SER A 143 -11.07 -61.43 -31.96
CA SER A 143 -10.86 -60.70 -33.23
C SER A 143 -11.57 -59.35 -33.47
N LYS A 144 -10.84 -58.24 -33.30
CA LYS A 144 -10.75 -57.19 -34.34
C LYS A 144 -9.53 -56.30 -34.11
N GLU A 145 -8.46 -56.54 -34.87
CA GLU A 145 -7.50 -55.48 -35.18
C GLU A 145 -8.23 -54.35 -35.90
N LYS A 146 -8.33 -53.19 -35.26
CA LYS A 146 -8.23 -51.85 -35.87
C LYS A 146 -8.40 -50.79 -34.79
N SER A 147 -7.53 -49.78 -34.83
CA SER A 147 -7.54 -48.55 -34.03
C SER A 147 -7.02 -48.68 -32.59
N LYS A 148 -5.69 -48.72 -32.41
CA LYS A 148 -5.02 -48.65 -31.10
C LYS A 148 -4.30 -47.33 -30.82
N TYR A 149 -4.58 -46.29 -31.61
CA TYR A 149 -3.90 -44.99 -31.49
C TYR A 149 -4.81 -43.86 -30.98
N SER A 150 -6.13 -44.08 -30.82
CA SER A 150 -7.07 -43.01 -30.44
C SER A 150 -7.58 -43.08 -29.00
N GLU A 151 -7.47 -44.22 -28.32
CA GLU A 151 -8.16 -44.42 -27.03
C GLU A 151 -7.25 -44.24 -25.80
N SER A 152 -5.92 -44.28 -26.01
CA SER A 152 -4.94 -43.99 -24.96
C SER A 152 -4.71 -42.48 -24.77
N GLU A 153 -4.92 -41.65 -25.79
CA GLU A 153 -4.88 -40.19 -25.65
C GLU A 153 -6.07 -39.68 -24.81
N ASP A 154 -7.24 -40.33 -24.92
CA ASP A 154 -8.45 -39.97 -24.17
C ASP A 154 -8.33 -40.15 -22.64
N GLU A 155 -7.55 -41.12 -22.17
CA GLU A 155 -7.37 -41.38 -20.73
C GLU A 155 -6.37 -40.41 -20.09
N TYR A 156 -5.26 -40.10 -20.80
CA TYR A 156 -4.33 -39.04 -20.40
C TYR A 156 -4.99 -37.66 -20.41
N GLU A 157 -5.80 -37.36 -21.43
CA GLU A 157 -6.55 -36.11 -21.49
C GLU A 157 -7.59 -35.98 -20.37
N LYS A 158 -8.25 -37.08 -19.96
CA LYS A 158 -9.18 -37.07 -18.82
C LYS A 158 -8.45 -36.77 -17.52
N GLU A 159 -7.29 -37.39 -17.31
CA GLU A 159 -6.49 -37.18 -16.11
C GLU A 159 -5.90 -35.75 -16.04
N GLU A 160 -5.50 -35.16 -17.18
CA GLU A 160 -5.11 -33.75 -17.25
C GLU A 160 -6.28 -32.80 -16.99
N LYS A 161 -7.48 -33.10 -17.53
CA LYS A 161 -8.70 -32.32 -17.29
C LYS A 161 -9.08 -32.35 -15.81
N GLU A 162 -8.91 -33.47 -15.13
CA GLU A 162 -9.14 -33.60 -13.67
C GLU A 162 -8.13 -32.77 -12.87
N LYS A 163 -6.83 -32.84 -13.18
CA LYS A 163 -5.80 -32.00 -12.55
C LYS A 163 -6.09 -30.50 -12.74
N ILE A 164 -6.56 -30.10 -13.93
CA ILE A 164 -6.93 -28.72 -14.22
C ILE A 164 -8.19 -28.30 -13.44
N LYS A 165 -9.15 -29.19 -13.24
CA LYS A 165 -10.34 -28.91 -12.42
C LYS A 165 -9.96 -28.69 -10.96
N ASP A 166 -9.14 -29.56 -10.38
CA ASP A 166 -8.65 -29.40 -9.00
C ASP A 166 -7.92 -28.06 -8.79
N LEU A 167 -7.06 -27.66 -9.73
CA LEU A 167 -6.37 -26.38 -9.67
C LEU A 167 -7.36 -25.20 -9.74
N LYS A 168 -8.36 -25.30 -10.63
CA LYS A 168 -9.41 -24.28 -10.78
C LYS A 168 -10.26 -24.17 -9.52
N GLU A 169 -10.71 -25.29 -8.95
CA GLU A 169 -11.50 -25.32 -7.72
C GLU A 169 -10.74 -24.71 -6.54
N ARG A 170 -9.45 -25.03 -6.42
CA ARG A 170 -8.58 -24.43 -5.40
C ARG A 170 -8.45 -22.91 -5.55
N ASP A 171 -8.26 -22.44 -6.79
CA ASP A 171 -8.13 -21.02 -7.08
C ASP A 171 -9.47 -20.27 -6.92
N GLU A 172 -10.59 -20.91 -7.26
CA GLU A 172 -11.94 -20.40 -7.03
C GLU A 172 -12.26 -20.30 -5.53
N PHE A 173 -11.89 -21.31 -4.75
CA PHE A 173 -12.01 -21.29 -3.30
C PHE A 173 -11.18 -20.14 -2.69
N ALA A 174 -9.95 -19.96 -3.16
CA ALA A 174 -9.11 -18.85 -2.74
C ALA A 174 -9.71 -17.48 -3.12
N LYS A 175 -10.31 -17.34 -4.30
CA LYS A 175 -11.03 -16.12 -4.70
C LYS A 175 -12.24 -15.87 -3.80
N ARG A 176 -13.04 -16.90 -3.49
CA ARG A 176 -14.19 -16.79 -2.59
C ARG A 176 -13.79 -16.38 -1.17
N LEU A 177 -12.69 -16.93 -0.66
CA LEU A 177 -12.15 -16.56 0.65
C LEU A 177 -11.66 -15.11 0.65
N ARG A 178 -10.89 -14.70 -0.37
CA ARG A 178 -10.44 -13.31 -0.55
C ARG A 178 -11.60 -12.34 -0.70
N GLN A 179 -12.68 -12.71 -1.37
CA GLN A 179 -13.89 -11.89 -1.47
C GLN A 179 -14.57 -11.73 -0.12
N LYS A 180 -14.80 -12.83 0.62
CA LYS A 180 -15.33 -12.77 1.99
C LYS A 180 -14.48 -11.89 2.91
N ASP A 181 -13.16 -12.00 2.81
CA ASP A 181 -12.25 -11.18 3.62
C ASP A 181 -12.31 -9.71 3.22
N LYS A 182 -12.34 -9.40 1.91
CA LYS A 182 -12.51 -8.04 1.39
C LYS A 182 -13.85 -7.42 1.78
N GLU A 183 -14.92 -8.19 1.84
CA GLU A 183 -16.24 -7.72 2.28
C GLU A 183 -16.26 -7.45 3.79
N LYS A 184 -15.54 -8.25 4.59
CA LYS A 184 -15.41 -8.07 6.04
C LYS A 184 -14.50 -6.90 6.43
N THR A 185 -13.46 -6.62 5.63
CA THR A 185 -12.54 -5.51 5.91
C THR A 185 -12.92 -4.26 5.12
N LYS A 186 -13.11 -3.12 5.78
CA LYS A 186 -13.25 -1.84 5.06
C LYS A 186 -11.93 -1.52 4.34
N ASN A 187 -11.98 -1.25 3.03
CA ASN A 187 -10.84 -0.84 2.20
C ASN A 187 -10.30 0.53 2.65
N LEU A 188 -9.57 0.58 3.76
CA LEU A 188 -9.04 1.81 4.36
C LEU A 188 -7.71 2.25 3.70
N VAL A 189 -7.02 1.33 3.03
CA VAL A 189 -5.77 1.60 2.33
C VAL A 189 -6.00 1.35 0.85
N GLU A 190 -6.24 2.42 0.10
CA GLU A 190 -6.19 2.37 -1.35
C GLU A 190 -4.77 1.98 -1.79
N ASP A 191 -4.67 0.86 -2.51
CA ASP A 191 -3.43 0.44 -3.14
C ASP A 191 -3.08 1.44 -4.25
N ARG A 192 -2.15 2.34 -3.95
CA ARG A 192 -1.66 3.39 -4.86
C ARG A 192 -0.86 2.83 -6.04
N SER A 193 -0.70 1.51 -6.15
CA SER A 193 -0.12 0.83 -7.31
C SER A 193 -0.86 1.14 -8.62
N SER A 194 -2.19 1.33 -8.57
CA SER A 194 -2.99 1.78 -9.72
C SER A 194 -2.65 3.21 -10.17
N LYS A 195 -2.16 4.06 -9.25
CA LYS A 195 -1.63 5.40 -9.57
C LYS A 195 -0.20 5.34 -10.09
N ALA A 196 0.53 4.25 -9.85
CA ALA A 196 1.86 4.02 -10.40
C ALA A 196 1.84 3.69 -11.90
N GLU A 197 0.67 3.47 -12.50
CA GLU A 197 0.44 3.34 -13.95
C GLU A 197 0.09 4.68 -14.64
N SER A 198 0.02 5.77 -13.87
CA SER A 198 -0.36 7.09 -14.40
C SER A 198 0.65 7.62 -15.42
N GLU A 199 0.18 8.44 -16.37
CA GLU A 199 1.05 9.03 -17.42
C GLU A 199 2.31 9.71 -16.88
N THR A 200 2.29 10.18 -15.63
CA THR A 200 3.46 10.75 -14.95
C THR A 200 4.55 9.74 -14.65
N THR A 201 4.20 8.49 -14.33
CA THR A 201 5.19 7.42 -14.13
C THR A 201 5.71 6.92 -15.47
N LYS A 202 4.86 6.86 -16.51
CA LYS A 202 5.30 6.57 -17.89
C LYS A 202 6.31 7.61 -18.38
N ARG A 203 6.08 8.89 -18.10
CA ARG A 203 7.05 9.98 -18.38
C ARG A 203 8.34 9.85 -17.56
N ARG A 204 8.26 9.42 -16.30
CA ARG A 204 9.43 9.17 -15.44
C ARG A 204 10.25 7.97 -15.92
N ASN A 205 9.60 6.85 -16.24
CA ASN A 205 10.24 5.64 -16.74
C ASN A 205 10.93 5.90 -18.09
N LEU A 206 10.33 6.72 -18.96
CA LEU A 206 10.95 7.19 -20.21
C LEU A 206 12.12 8.16 -19.99
N ALA A 207 12.20 8.82 -18.82
CA ALA A 207 13.31 9.70 -18.47
C ALA A 207 14.49 8.92 -17.87
N ASP A 208 14.20 7.88 -17.09
CA ASP A 208 15.19 7.04 -16.41
C ASP A 208 15.85 6.03 -17.37
N ASP A 209 15.16 5.63 -18.46
CA ASP A 209 15.70 4.71 -19.49
C ASP A 209 16.02 5.42 -20.82
N ALA A 210 17.32 5.56 -21.12
CA ALA A 210 17.82 6.20 -22.33
C ALA A 210 17.48 5.42 -23.62
N GLU A 211 17.34 4.09 -23.57
CA GLU A 211 17.02 3.28 -24.74
C GLU A 211 15.53 3.35 -25.07
N ALA A 212 14.66 3.29 -24.06
CA ALA A 212 13.23 3.53 -24.23
C ALA A 212 12.95 4.93 -24.80
N ARG A 213 13.67 5.95 -24.31
CA ARG A 213 13.58 7.30 -24.85
C ARG A 213 13.92 7.36 -26.33
N LYS A 214 15.04 6.76 -26.75
CA LYS A 214 15.45 6.75 -28.17
C LYS A 214 14.42 6.08 -29.08
N LYS A 215 13.72 5.05 -28.60
CA LYS A 215 12.67 4.36 -29.35
C LYS A 215 11.39 5.20 -29.51
N VAL A 216 11.02 5.96 -28.48
CA VAL A 216 9.76 6.74 -28.47
C VAL A 216 9.90 8.15 -29.07
N LEU A 217 11.12 8.70 -29.11
CA LEU A 217 11.37 10.04 -29.66
C LEU A 217 10.95 10.26 -31.14
N PRO A 218 11.16 9.31 -32.07
CA PRO A 218 10.70 9.44 -33.45
C PRO A 218 9.18 9.65 -33.55
N ASP A 219 8.40 8.81 -32.86
CA ASP A 219 6.94 8.89 -32.84
C ASP A 219 6.44 10.22 -32.25
N ILE A 220 7.08 10.70 -31.17
CA ILE A 220 6.76 12.01 -30.58
C ILE A 220 7.05 13.14 -31.60
N ARG A 221 8.17 13.05 -32.32
CA ARG A 221 8.55 14.05 -33.33
C ARG A 221 7.53 14.08 -34.48
N GLU A 222 7.08 12.93 -34.94
CA GLU A 222 6.05 12.84 -35.99
C GLU A 222 4.72 13.45 -35.56
N ARG A 223 4.24 13.14 -34.34
CA ARG A 223 3.02 13.75 -33.80
C ARG A 223 3.13 15.26 -33.68
N SER A 224 4.24 15.76 -33.13
CA SER A 224 4.47 17.20 -33.01
C SER A 224 4.52 17.90 -34.37
N ARG A 225 5.10 17.26 -35.40
CA ARG A 225 5.11 17.77 -36.77
C ARG A 225 3.70 17.82 -37.37
N GLN A 226 2.89 16.80 -37.17
CA GLN A 226 1.50 16.78 -37.65
C GLN A 226 0.66 17.88 -37.00
N GLU A 227 0.79 18.08 -35.69
CA GLU A 227 0.13 19.18 -34.97
C GLU A 227 0.58 20.54 -35.48
N TYR A 228 1.89 20.76 -35.65
CA TYR A 228 2.40 22.01 -36.22
C TYR A 228 1.87 22.29 -37.62
N LEU A 229 1.80 21.26 -38.48
CA LEU A 229 1.23 21.41 -39.82
C LEU A 229 -0.26 21.76 -39.77
N ARG A 230 -1.04 21.14 -38.89
CA ARG A 230 -2.46 21.49 -38.66
C ARG A 230 -2.62 22.93 -38.18
N ASP A 231 -1.86 23.33 -37.16
CA ASP A 231 -1.90 24.70 -36.64
C ASP A 231 -1.47 25.72 -37.70
N ARG A 232 -0.49 25.36 -38.54
CA ARG A 232 0.00 26.19 -39.64
C ARG A 232 -1.08 26.36 -40.72
N THR A 233 -1.74 25.28 -41.14
CA THR A 233 -2.83 25.34 -42.11
C THR A 233 -3.99 26.15 -41.57
N ASP A 234 -4.35 25.97 -40.29
CA ASP A 234 -5.44 26.72 -39.67
C ASP A 234 -5.13 28.21 -39.59
N LYS A 235 -3.89 28.59 -39.27
CA LYS A 235 -3.44 29.98 -39.29
C LYS A 235 -3.49 30.56 -40.70
N GLN A 236 -3.07 29.81 -41.71
CA GLN A 236 -3.11 30.25 -43.10
C GLN A 236 -4.55 30.48 -43.57
N MET A 237 -5.45 29.51 -43.33
CA MET A 237 -6.87 29.66 -43.63
C MET A 237 -7.52 30.84 -42.90
N LYS A 238 -7.10 31.13 -41.65
CA LYS A 238 -7.59 32.30 -40.90
C LYS A 238 -7.11 33.62 -41.49
N ILE A 239 -5.91 33.67 -42.07
CA ILE A 239 -5.39 34.86 -42.75
C ILE A 239 -6.16 35.09 -44.06
N GLU A 240 -6.31 34.05 -44.88
CA GLU A 240 -7.04 34.11 -46.16
C GLU A 240 -8.53 34.45 -45.99
N LYS A 241 -9.15 34.05 -44.88
CA LYS A 241 -10.55 34.43 -44.55
C LYS A 241 -10.72 35.86 -44.03
N ARG A 242 -9.63 36.54 -43.67
CA ARG A 242 -9.65 37.92 -43.14
C ARG A 242 -9.40 38.98 -44.20
N THR A 243 -8.83 38.59 -45.34
CA THR A 243 -8.67 39.40 -46.55
C THR A 243 -9.89 39.25 -47.45
#